data_AF-A0A7Y3MW33-F1
#
_entry.id   AF-A0A7Y3MW33-F1
#
_cell.length_a   1.000
_cell.length_b   1.000
_cell.length_c   1.000
_cell.angle_alpha   90.00
_cell.angle_beta   90.00
_cell.angle_gamma   90.00
#
_symmetry.space_group_name_H-M   'P 1'
#
loop_
_entity.id
_entity.type
_entity.pdbx_description
1 polymer ?
#
loop_
_entity_poly.entity_id
_entity_poly.type
_entity_poly.pdbx_seq_one_letter_code
_entity_poly.pdbx_strand_id
1 'polypeptide(L)'
;ALSGEAEAVARGRYLVSLLEARSIQIPVRARPSYHAAAVMASNYLATVLLGAARMLGAAGLSTQEALDALLPLAKGTLDDLASLGGLRTLVGPVVRGDKETLALHMRSLEGPERDLYRALGTELVRVCIEEGLDRDRAEEILQVLSSD
;
A
#
# COMPACT_ATOMS: atom_id res chain seq x y z
N ALA A 1 -11.01 -8.19 -14.81
CA ALA A 1 -10.94 -9.68 -14.81
C ALA A 1 -12.16 -10.26 -15.51
N LEU A 2 -12.00 -11.43 -16.13
CA LEU A 2 -13.07 -12.20 -16.75
C LEU A 2 -13.27 -13.50 -15.98
N SER A 3 -14.53 -13.92 -15.80
CA SER A 3 -14.87 -15.25 -15.27
C SER A 3 -16.20 -15.68 -15.84
N GLY A 4 -16.43 -16.99 -15.91
CA GLY A 4 -17.66 -17.58 -16.40
C GLY A 4 -17.34 -18.78 -17.28
N GLU A 5 -18.32 -19.18 -18.08
CA GLU A 5 -18.15 -20.23 -19.08
C GLU A 5 -17.15 -19.83 -20.17
N ALA A 6 -16.57 -20.82 -20.84
CA ALA A 6 -15.51 -20.63 -21.82
C ALA A 6 -15.91 -19.65 -22.93
N GLU A 7 -17.14 -19.76 -23.45
CA GLU A 7 -17.63 -18.87 -24.51
C GLU A 7 -17.78 -17.42 -24.03
N ALA A 8 -18.32 -17.21 -22.83
CA ALA A 8 -18.46 -15.88 -22.25
C ALA A 8 -17.09 -15.23 -21.99
N VAL A 9 -16.12 -16.00 -21.50
CA VAL A 9 -14.74 -15.53 -21.31
C VAL A 9 -14.08 -15.19 -22.65
N ALA A 10 -14.29 -15.99 -23.69
CA ALA A 10 -13.76 -15.72 -25.03
C ALA A 10 -14.32 -14.41 -25.61
N ARG A 11 -15.65 -14.21 -25.54
CA ARG A 11 -16.29 -12.96 -25.96
C ARG A 11 -15.83 -11.76 -25.15
N GLY A 12 -15.72 -11.90 -23.83
CA GLY A 12 -15.19 -10.85 -22.95
C GLY A 12 -13.75 -10.47 -23.30
N ARG A 13 -12.90 -11.45 -23.64
CA ARG A 13 -11.51 -11.21 -24.06
C ARG A 13 -11.44 -10.42 -25.36
N TYR A 14 -12.31 -10.75 -26.32
CA TYR A 14 -12.45 -9.98 -27.55
C TYR A 14 -12.84 -8.52 -27.27
N LEU A 15 -13.87 -8.27 -26.46
CA LEU A 15 -14.28 -6.91 -26.09
C LEU A 15 -13.16 -6.12 -25.41
N VAL A 16 -12.44 -6.75 -24.48
CA VAL A 16 -11.30 -6.11 -23.80
C VAL A 16 -10.18 -5.76 -24.79
N SER A 17 -9.93 -6.61 -25.80
CA SER A 17 -8.92 -6.34 -26.84
C SER A 17 -9.27 -5.15 -27.73
N LEU A 18 -10.56 -4.89 -27.98
CA LEU A 18 -11.01 -3.72 -28.74
C LEU A 18 -10.74 -2.40 -28.01
N LEU A 19 -10.57 -2.45 -26.69
CA LEU A 19 -10.22 -1.30 -25.84
C LEU A 19 -8.71 -1.17 -25.63
N GLU A 20 -7.89 -1.96 -26.34
CA GLU A 20 -6.44 -2.04 -26.17
C GLU A 20 -6.01 -2.37 -24.72
N ALA A 21 -6.93 -2.95 -23.94
CA ALA A 21 -6.73 -3.28 -22.54
C ALA A 21 -6.29 -4.74 -22.37
N ARG A 22 -5.72 -5.06 -21.20
CA ARG A 22 -5.33 -6.43 -20.85
C ARG A 22 -6.39 -7.08 -19.98
N SER A 23 -6.78 -8.30 -20.32
CA SER A 23 -7.65 -9.13 -19.49
C SER A 23 -6.87 -10.23 -18.78
N ILE A 24 -7.30 -10.53 -17.56
CA ILE A 24 -6.91 -11.73 -16.82
C ILE A 24 -8.14 -12.58 -16.57
N GLN A 25 -7.98 -13.90 -16.58
CA GLN A 25 -9.05 -14.84 -16.24
C GLN A 25 -8.93 -15.24 -14.78
N ILE A 26 -10.02 -15.08 -14.03
CA ILE A 26 -10.11 -15.41 -12.61
C ILE A 26 -11.24 -16.43 -12.44
N PRO A 27 -11.07 -17.53 -11.68
CA PRO A 27 -12.15 -18.46 -11.37
C PRO A 27 -13.35 -17.74 -10.71
N VAL A 28 -14.58 -18.16 -11.01
CA VAL A 28 -15.80 -17.52 -10.44
C VAL A 28 -15.74 -17.45 -8.91
N ARG A 29 -15.30 -18.54 -8.26
CA ARG A 29 -15.11 -18.61 -6.80
C ARG A 29 -14.12 -17.58 -6.23
N ALA A 30 -13.19 -17.09 -7.04
CA ALA A 30 -12.16 -16.14 -6.63
C ALA A 30 -12.51 -14.68 -6.97
N ARG A 31 -13.69 -14.42 -7.56
CA ARG A 31 -14.16 -13.04 -7.84
C ARG A 31 -14.18 -12.14 -6.59
N PRO A 32 -14.64 -12.60 -5.40
CA PRO A 32 -14.61 -11.76 -4.20
C PRO A 32 -13.18 -11.34 -3.83
N SER A 33 -12.24 -12.28 -3.83
CA SER A 33 -10.83 -12.01 -3.54
C SER A 33 -10.20 -11.05 -4.56
N TYR A 34 -10.48 -11.23 -5.86
CA TYR A 34 -10.05 -10.28 -6.89
C TYR A 34 -10.60 -8.88 -6.64
N HIS A 35 -11.88 -8.76 -6.28
CA HIS A 35 -12.48 -7.45 -6.02
C HIS A 35 -11.87 -6.79 -4.78
N ALA A 36 -11.64 -7.55 -3.70
CA ALA A 36 -10.96 -7.04 -2.52
C ALA A 36 -9.54 -6.55 -2.83
N ALA A 37 -8.77 -7.30 -3.64
CA ALA A 37 -7.45 -6.89 -4.09
C ALA A 37 -7.51 -5.60 -4.93
N ALA A 38 -8.51 -5.46 -5.81
CA ALA A 38 -8.72 -4.23 -6.57
C ALA A 38 -9.04 -3.05 -5.66
N VAL A 39 -9.92 -3.23 -4.65
CA VAL A 39 -10.24 -2.20 -3.65
C VAL A 39 -9.00 -1.76 -2.88
N MET A 40 -8.11 -2.69 -2.49
CA MET A 40 -6.83 -2.34 -1.85
C MET A 40 -5.95 -1.49 -2.78
N ALA A 41 -5.81 -1.91 -4.04
CA ALA A 41 -4.94 -1.25 -5.02
C ALA A 41 -5.48 0.09 -5.56
N SER A 42 -6.77 0.42 -5.36
CA SER A 42 -7.36 1.69 -5.77
C SER A 42 -7.89 2.52 -4.61
N ASN A 43 -8.96 2.05 -3.96
CA ASN A 43 -9.73 2.84 -3.01
C ASN A 43 -8.93 3.10 -1.74
N TYR A 44 -8.27 2.06 -1.23
CA TYR A 44 -7.45 2.19 -0.03
C TYR A 44 -6.13 2.89 -0.30
N LEU A 45 -5.53 2.74 -1.48
CA LEU A 45 -4.39 3.57 -1.89
C LEU A 45 -4.74 5.07 -1.82
N ALA A 46 -5.88 5.47 -2.39
CA ALA A 46 -6.34 6.86 -2.30
C ALA A 46 -6.62 7.29 -0.85
N THR A 47 -7.19 6.40 -0.04
CA THR A 47 -7.48 6.68 1.39
C THR A 47 -6.19 6.87 2.20
N VAL A 48 -5.14 6.08 1.93
CA VAL A 48 -3.82 6.24 2.53
C VAL A 48 -3.23 7.59 2.18
N LEU A 49 -3.29 8.01 0.91
CA LEU A 49 -2.78 9.32 0.48
C LEU A 49 -3.54 10.49 1.11
N LEU A 50 -4.86 10.36 1.26
CA LEU A 50 -5.67 11.34 1.98
C LEU A 50 -5.35 11.38 3.48
N GLY A 51 -5.06 10.23 4.10
CA GLY A 51 -4.59 10.15 5.48
C GLY A 51 -3.23 10.84 5.66
N ALA A 52 -2.28 10.55 4.77
CA ALA A 52 -0.99 11.23 4.73
C ALA A 52 -1.13 12.75 4.53
N ALA A 53 -2.07 13.19 3.69
CA ALA A 53 -2.35 14.61 3.51
C ALA A 53 -2.89 15.27 4.80
N ARG A 54 -3.76 14.57 5.55
CA ARG A 54 -4.25 15.07 6.85
C ARG A 54 -3.14 15.19 7.89
N MET A 55 -2.16 14.28 7.88
CA MET A 55 -0.99 14.38 8.77
C MET A 55 -0.19 15.66 8.51
N LEU A 56 -0.08 16.11 7.25
CA LEU A 56 0.57 17.38 6.90
C LEU A 56 -0.25 18.61 7.29
N GLY A 57 -1.54 18.46 7.63
CA GLY A 57 -2.35 19.52 8.19
C GLY A 57 -1.81 20.05 9.52
N ALA A 58 -1.15 19.20 10.32
CA ALA A 58 -0.47 19.63 11.54
C ALA A 58 0.72 20.59 11.27
N ALA A 59 1.27 20.56 10.06
CA ALA A 59 2.29 21.50 9.58
C ALA A 59 1.71 22.75 8.89
N GLY A 60 0.38 22.92 8.92
CA GLY A 60 -0.31 24.10 8.37
C GLY A 60 -0.61 24.04 6.88
N LEU A 61 -0.40 22.90 6.21
CA LEU A 61 -0.71 22.74 4.79
C LEU A 61 -2.21 22.50 4.59
N SER A 62 -2.76 23.09 3.53
CA SER A 62 -4.07 22.68 3.02
C SER A 62 -4.01 21.26 2.44
N THR A 63 -5.16 20.60 2.35
CA THR A 63 -5.25 19.26 1.73
C THR A 63 -4.68 19.24 0.31
N GLN A 64 -4.90 20.31 -0.47
CA GLN A 64 -4.40 20.37 -1.84
C GLN A 64 -2.87 20.50 -1.89
N GLU A 65 -2.29 21.41 -1.10
CA GLU A 65 -0.82 21.56 -1.02
C GLU A 65 -0.15 20.26 -0.56
N ALA A 66 -0.75 19.59 0.42
CA ALA A 66 -0.27 18.30 0.91
C ALA A 66 -0.34 17.22 -0.18
N LEU A 67 -1.44 17.12 -0.93
CA LEU A 67 -1.56 16.16 -2.03
C LEU A 67 -0.59 16.48 -3.17
N ASP A 68 -0.41 17.75 -3.52
CA ASP A 68 0.53 18.18 -4.57
C ASP A 68 1.97 17.78 -4.21
N ALA A 69 2.34 17.82 -2.92
CA ALA A 69 3.63 17.36 -2.43
C ALA A 69 3.75 15.82 -2.39
N LEU A 70 2.67 15.10 -2.04
CA LEU A 70 2.70 13.65 -1.80
C LEU A 70 2.48 12.80 -3.06
N LEU A 71 1.67 13.25 -4.01
CA LEU A 71 1.35 12.50 -5.24
C LEU A 71 2.60 12.18 -6.09
N PRO A 72 3.59 13.08 -6.26
CA PRO A 72 4.83 12.73 -6.96
C PRO A 72 5.60 11.61 -6.27
N LEU A 73 5.65 11.56 -4.93
CA LEU A 73 6.29 10.48 -4.18
C LEU A 73 5.55 9.16 -4.40
N ALA A 74 4.21 9.18 -4.30
CA ALA A 74 3.38 8.00 -4.53
C ALA A 74 3.55 7.46 -5.96
N LYS A 75 3.64 8.36 -6.95
CA LYS A 75 3.90 7.98 -8.34
C LYS A 75 5.27 7.32 -8.49
N GLY A 76 6.31 7.88 -7.88
CA GLY A 76 7.64 7.27 -7.86
C GLY A 76 7.61 5.84 -7.33
N THR A 77 6.92 5.60 -6.21
CA THR A 77 6.75 4.25 -5.66
C THR A 77 6.04 3.29 -6.62
N LEU A 78 5.01 3.76 -7.34
CA LEU A 78 4.31 2.93 -8.33
C LEU A 78 5.17 2.63 -9.57
N ASP A 79 5.94 3.62 -10.04
CA ASP A 79 6.86 3.47 -11.17
C ASP A 79 8.02 2.51 -10.81
N ASP A 80 8.54 2.59 -9.59
CA ASP A 80 9.53 1.64 -9.06
C ASP A 80 8.95 0.23 -8.95
N LEU A 81 7.70 0.10 -8.50
CA LEU A 81 7.03 -1.21 -8.42
C LEU A 81 6.84 -1.84 -9.80
N ALA A 82 6.51 -1.02 -10.79
CA ALA A 82 6.36 -1.47 -12.17
C ALA A 82 7.69 -1.88 -12.83
N SER A 83 8.79 -1.21 -12.49
CA SER A 83 10.09 -1.40 -13.14
C SER A 83 10.99 -2.42 -12.45
N LEU A 84 11.08 -2.37 -11.12
CA LEU A 84 11.97 -3.23 -10.31
C LEU A 84 11.28 -4.52 -9.87
N GLY A 85 9.95 -4.47 -9.72
CA GLY A 85 9.14 -5.58 -9.22
C GLY A 85 9.35 -5.89 -7.73
N GLY A 86 8.26 -6.27 -7.07
CA GLY A 86 8.31 -6.78 -5.69
C GLY A 86 8.83 -5.77 -4.66
N LEU A 87 9.45 -6.30 -3.61
CA LEU A 87 9.79 -5.59 -2.37
C LEU A 87 11.11 -4.81 -2.44
N ARG A 88 11.83 -4.87 -3.57
CA ARG A 88 13.05 -4.08 -3.82
C ARG A 88 12.79 -2.58 -3.90
N THR A 89 11.53 -2.18 -3.96
CA THR A 89 11.04 -0.80 -3.90
C THR A 89 10.94 -0.27 -2.48
N LEU A 90 10.92 -1.16 -1.48
CA LEU A 90 10.71 -0.74 -0.10
C LEU A 90 11.93 -0.01 0.43
N VAL A 91 11.70 1.24 0.80
CA VAL A 91 12.65 2.10 1.48
C VAL A 91 12.00 2.66 2.75
N GLY A 92 12.82 3.12 3.68
CA GLY A 92 12.34 3.83 4.86
C GLY A 92 12.77 3.20 6.18
N PRO A 93 12.21 3.71 7.30
CA PRO A 93 12.72 3.41 8.63
C PRO A 93 12.51 1.94 9.04
N VAL A 94 11.40 1.30 8.64
CA VAL A 94 11.17 -0.14 8.93
C VAL A 94 12.25 -1.00 8.27
N VAL A 95 12.50 -0.78 6.98
CA VAL A 95 13.48 -1.57 6.20
C VAL A 95 14.89 -1.44 6.77
N ARG A 96 15.26 -0.27 7.30
CA ARG A 96 16.57 -0.03 7.92
C ARG A 96 16.65 -0.37 9.40
N GLY A 97 15.54 -0.70 10.05
CA GLY A 97 15.49 -0.92 11.50
C GLY A 97 15.66 0.35 12.34
N ASP A 98 15.28 1.52 11.81
CA ASP A 98 15.38 2.82 12.46
C ASP A 98 14.22 3.03 13.44
N LYS A 99 14.36 2.45 14.63
CA LYS A 99 13.37 2.51 15.71
C LYS A 99 13.18 3.91 16.29
N GLU A 100 14.23 4.73 16.26
CA GLU A 100 14.20 6.09 16.82
C GLU A 100 13.29 6.98 15.99
N THR A 101 13.43 6.92 14.66
CA THR A 101 12.53 7.62 13.73
C THR A 101 11.09 7.13 13.88
N LEU A 102 10.87 5.81 13.97
CA LEU A 102 9.51 5.27 14.16
C LEU A 102 8.89 5.73 15.47
N ALA A 103 9.66 5.77 16.56
CA ALA A 103 9.16 6.24 17.85
C ALA A 103 8.79 7.73 17.80
N LEU A 104 9.54 8.55 17.05
CA LEU A 104 9.19 9.95 16.80
C LEU A 104 7.89 10.07 16.01
N HIS A 105 7.72 9.26 14.95
CA HIS A 105 6.47 9.23 14.19
C HIS A 105 5.28 8.89 15.09
N MET A 106 5.37 7.80 15.86
CA MET A 106 4.28 7.34 16.74
C MET A 106 3.89 8.38 17.79
N ARG A 107 4.85 9.19 18.29
CA ARG A 107 4.57 10.31 19.21
C ARG A 107 3.95 11.52 18.54
N SER A 108 4.20 11.72 17.24
CA SER A 108 3.67 12.85 16.47
C SER A 108 2.26 12.61 15.92
N LEU A 109 1.79 11.36 15.97
CA LEU A 109 0.51 10.95 15.41
C LEU A 109 -0.48 10.62 16.53
N GLU A 110 -1.75 10.89 16.28
CA GLU A 110 -2.85 10.59 17.18
C GLU A 110 -4.07 10.09 16.41
N GLY A 111 -5.03 9.49 17.13
CA GLY A 111 -6.31 9.07 16.57
C GLY A 111 -6.21 8.13 15.36
N PRO A 112 -7.11 8.27 14.36
CA PRO A 112 -7.19 7.37 13.22
C PRO A 112 -5.92 7.32 12.36
N GLU A 113 -5.18 8.42 12.25
CA GLU A 113 -3.92 8.48 11.49
C GLU A 113 -2.83 7.62 12.14
N ARG A 114 -2.74 7.65 13.48
CA ARG A 114 -1.82 6.78 14.23
C ARG A 114 -2.19 5.30 14.06
N ASP A 115 -3.46 4.96 14.13
CA ASP A 115 -3.93 3.58 13.99
C ASP A 115 -3.68 3.04 12.58
N LEU A 116 -3.91 3.86 11.55
CA LEU A 116 -3.61 3.51 10.17
C LEU A 116 -2.10 3.33 9.95
N TYR A 117 -1.28 4.26 10.47
CA TYR A 117 0.18 4.17 10.39
C TYR A 117 0.70 2.90 11.06
N ARG A 118 0.18 2.57 12.26
CA ARG A 118 0.52 1.34 12.99
C ARG A 118 0.15 0.09 12.19
N ALA A 119 -1.06 0.04 11.65
CA ALA A 119 -1.53 -1.12 10.88
C ALA A 119 -0.67 -1.38 9.63
N LEU A 120 -0.38 -0.32 8.86
CA LEU A 120 0.46 -0.41 7.66
C LEU A 120 1.92 -0.72 8.02
N GLY A 121 2.46 -0.09 9.07
CA GLY A 121 3.81 -0.36 9.55
C GLY A 121 3.97 -1.82 10.02
N THR A 122 2.96 -2.36 10.71
CA THR A 122 2.96 -3.76 11.16
C THR A 122 2.95 -4.72 9.98
N GLU A 123 2.14 -4.45 8.96
CA GLU A 123 2.14 -5.26 7.72
C GLU A 123 3.47 -5.16 6.99
N LEU A 124 4.05 -3.96 6.90
CA LEU A 124 5.37 -3.76 6.31
C LEU A 124 6.47 -4.55 7.03
N VAL A 125 6.42 -4.66 8.36
CA VAL A 125 7.36 -5.51 9.11
C VAL A 125 7.21 -6.98 8.70
N ARG A 126 5.98 -7.50 8.58
CA ARG A 126 5.75 -8.90 8.14
C ARG A 126 6.38 -9.16 6.78
N VAL A 127 6.14 -8.24 5.84
CA VAL A 127 6.71 -8.26 4.50
C VAL A 127 8.25 -8.22 4.55
N CYS A 128 8.85 -7.39 5.41
CA CYS A 128 10.30 -7.34 5.56
C CYS A 128 10.90 -8.62 6.19
N ILE A 129 10.17 -9.31 7.09
CA ILE A 129 10.61 -10.60 7.64
C ILE A 129 10.70 -11.66 6.53
N GLU A 130 9.73 -11.71 5.62
CA GLU A 130 9.73 -12.64 4.48
C GLU A 130 10.96 -12.43 3.57
N GLU A 131 11.49 -11.20 3.51
CA GLU A 131 12.67 -10.82 2.75
C GLU A 131 13.99 -10.88 3.54
N GLY A 132 13.95 -11.37 4.79
CA GLY A 132 15.15 -11.62 5.59
C GLY A 132 15.56 -10.52 6.57
N LEU A 133 14.64 -9.62 6.93
CA LEU A 133 14.83 -8.78 8.12
C LEU A 133 14.99 -9.69 9.35
N ASP A 134 16.01 -9.40 10.16
CA ASP A 134 16.28 -10.12 11.39
C ASP A 134 15.08 -10.07 12.35
N ARG A 135 14.78 -11.19 13.01
CA ARG A 135 13.58 -11.33 13.84
C ARG A 135 13.63 -10.46 15.09
N ASP A 136 14.79 -10.37 15.74
CA ASP A 136 14.94 -9.55 16.95
C ASP A 136 14.73 -8.07 16.59
N ARG A 137 15.28 -7.62 15.45
CA ARG A 137 15.02 -6.28 14.92
C ARG A 137 13.54 -6.07 14.59
N ALA A 138 12.88 -7.04 13.98
CA ALA A 138 11.46 -6.95 13.65
C ALA A 138 10.61 -6.84 14.92
N GLU A 139 10.94 -7.58 15.98
CA GLU A 139 10.28 -7.49 17.29
C GLU A 139 10.47 -6.12 17.94
N GLU A 140 11.69 -5.56 17.92
CA GLU A 140 11.94 -4.20 18.42
C GLU A 140 11.07 -3.16 17.69
N ILE A 141 10.96 -3.26 16.36
CA ILE A 141 10.13 -2.36 15.56
C ILE A 141 8.65 -2.52 15.92
N LEU A 142 8.16 -3.75 16.05
CA LEU A 142 6.77 -4.03 16.43
C LEU A 142 6.43 -3.49 17.82
N GLN A 143 7.36 -3.55 18.77
CA GLN A 143 7.19 -2.93 20.09
C GLN A 143 7.00 -1.42 19.99
N VAL A 144 7.80 -0.73 19.16
CA VAL A 144 7.66 0.71 18.93
C VAL A 144 6.32 1.04 18.25
N LEU A 145 5.88 0.25 17.28
CA LEU A 145 4.58 0.48 16.63
C LEU A 145 3.40 0.20 17.57
N SER A 146 3.59 -0.69 18.55
CA SER A 146 2.55 -1.07 19.51
C SER A 146 2.48 -0.16 20.74
N SER A 147 3.42 0.76 20.93
CA SER A 147 3.41 1.65 22.10
C SER A 147 2.26 2.67 22.02
N ASP A 148 1.67 2.93 23.19
CA ASP A 148 0.65 3.95 23.45
C ASP A 148 1.19 5.37 23.50
#